data_AF-A0A168DVV8-F1
#
_entry.id   AF-A0A168DVV8-F1
#
_cell.length_a   1.000
_cell.length_b   1.000
_cell.length_c   1.000
_cell.angle_alpha   90.00
_cell.angle_beta   90.00
_cell.angle_gamma   90.00
#
_symmetry.space_group_name_H-M   'P 1'
#
loop_
_entity.id
_entity.type
_entity.pdbx_description
1 polymer ?
#
loop_
_entity_poly.entity_id
_entity_poly.type
_entity_poly.pdbx_seq_one_letter_code
_entity_poly.pdbx_strand_id
1 'polypeptide(L)'
;MRHGYYSGLGLYSPYIMTIIVLLMALIIYLVSKHKPVPPTRYFIKLLDILNGKYAEGLITYDDYVKRKVIIEKYEFLSPYSLILLERYTKCEIDTAELFNIKEIIEDENTDAQTRENLSKGVNK
;
A
#
# COMPACT_ATOMS: atom_id res chain seq x y z
N MET A 1 0.46 -64.85 19.34
CA MET A 1 1.26 -64.77 18.09
C MET A 1 0.80 -63.54 17.33
N ARG A 2 1.62 -62.48 17.31
CA ARG A 2 1.30 -61.18 16.70
C ARG A 2 1.62 -61.25 15.21
N HIS A 3 0.62 -61.08 14.34
CA HIS A 3 0.82 -60.87 12.91
C HIS A 3 0.69 -59.37 12.63
N GLY A 4 1.80 -58.78 12.16
CA GLY A 4 1.91 -57.36 11.87
C GLY A 4 1.18 -57.01 10.58
N TYR A 5 0.23 -56.09 10.68
CA TYR A 5 -0.41 -55.46 9.53
C TYR A 5 0.50 -54.35 9.01
N TYR A 6 1.35 -54.68 8.03
CA TYR A 6 1.95 -53.69 7.13
C TYR A 6 1.74 -54.18 5.72
N SER A 7 0.63 -53.78 5.10
CA SER A 7 0.37 -54.07 3.70
C SER A 7 -0.45 -52.92 3.10
N GLY A 8 0.15 -52.18 2.16
CA GLY A 8 -0.63 -51.63 1.06
C GLY A 8 -0.63 -50.12 0.82
N LEU A 9 0.44 -49.36 1.09
CA LEU A 9 0.62 -48.00 0.51
C LEU A 9 2.03 -47.76 -0.04
N GLY A 10 2.78 -48.84 -0.34
CA GLY A 10 4.23 -48.78 -0.60
C GLY A 10 4.69 -48.28 -1.98
N LEU A 11 3.80 -48.03 -2.94
CA LEU A 11 4.19 -47.63 -4.31
C LEU A 11 3.72 -46.25 -4.75
N TYR A 12 2.65 -45.71 -4.14
CA TYR A 12 2.14 -44.35 -4.43
C TYR A 12 2.64 -43.31 -3.42
N SER A 13 3.19 -43.73 -2.28
CA SER A 13 3.73 -42.86 -1.25
C SER A 13 4.74 -41.81 -1.76
N PRO A 14 5.70 -42.13 -2.65
CA PRO A 14 6.63 -41.11 -3.12
C PRO A 14 5.94 -40.08 -4.02
N TYR A 15 4.98 -40.50 -4.86
CA TYR A 15 4.23 -39.60 -5.75
C TYR A 15 3.31 -38.65 -4.99
N ILE A 16 2.64 -39.15 -3.94
CA ILE A 16 1.79 -38.31 -3.09
C ILE A 16 2.66 -37.28 -2.35
N MET A 17 3.82 -37.70 -1.84
CA MET A 17 4.78 -36.80 -1.20
C MET A 17 5.31 -35.73 -2.17
N THR A 18 5.66 -36.09 -3.40
CA THR A 18 6.14 -35.10 -4.39
C THR A 18 5.06 -34.10 -4.78
N ILE A 19 3.80 -34.54 -4.92
CA ILE A 19 2.66 -33.63 -5.19
C ILE A 19 2.46 -32.65 -4.03
N ILE A 20 2.53 -33.12 -2.79
CA ILE A 20 2.39 -32.26 -1.61
C ILE A 20 3.51 -31.20 -1.57
N VAL A 21 4.76 -31.60 -1.83
CA VAL A 21 5.90 -30.67 -1.86
C VAL A 21 5.73 -29.64 -2.98
N LEU A 22 5.27 -30.05 -4.16
CA LEU A 22 4.98 -29.14 -5.28
C LEU A 22 3.88 -28.14 -4.93
N LEU A 23 2.79 -28.58 -4.30
CA LEU A 23 1.73 -27.69 -3.84
C LEU A 23 2.23 -26.70 -2.78
N MET A 24 3.05 -27.18 -1.83
CA MET A 24 3.63 -26.31 -0.80
C MET A 24 4.56 -25.27 -1.41
N ALA A 25 5.39 -25.65 -2.39
CA ALA A 25 6.26 -24.74 -3.13
C ALA A 25 5.46 -23.69 -3.92
N LEU A 26 4.35 -24.10 -4.56
CA LEU A 26 3.44 -23.20 -5.26
C LEU A 26 2.81 -22.16 -4.31
N ILE A 27 2.35 -22.62 -3.14
CA ILE A 27 1.77 -21.73 -2.11
C ILE A 27 2.83 -20.72 -1.63
N ILE A 28 4.04 -21.19 -1.30
CA ILE A 28 5.15 -20.33 -0.87
C ILE A 28 5.51 -19.32 -1.97
N TYR A 29 5.51 -19.72 -3.23
CA TYR A 29 5.76 -18.84 -4.37
C TYR A 29 4.70 -17.74 -4.49
N LEU A 30 3.42 -18.10 -4.41
CA LEU A 30 2.31 -17.14 -4.47
C LEU A 30 2.37 -16.15 -3.29
N VAL A 31 2.58 -16.63 -2.06
CA VAL A 31 2.71 -15.78 -0.87
C VAL A 31 3.93 -14.87 -0.96
N SER A 32 5.06 -15.37 -1.49
CA SER A 32 6.28 -14.57 -1.63
C SER A 32 6.15 -13.48 -2.69
N LYS A 33 5.37 -13.71 -3.75
CA LYS A 33 5.07 -12.70 -4.77
C LYS A 33 4.12 -11.62 -4.26
N HIS A 34 3.30 -11.94 -3.27
CA HIS A 34 2.37 -11.04 -2.60
C HIS A 34 2.91 -10.40 -1.33
N LYS A 35 4.24 -10.41 -1.09
CA LYS A 35 4.79 -9.68 0.07
C LYS A 35 4.40 -8.20 -0.05
N PRO A 36 3.56 -7.66 0.86
CA PRO A 36 3.33 -6.24 0.90
C PRO A 36 4.68 -5.60 1.21
N VAL A 37 5.13 -4.69 0.33
CA VAL A 37 6.29 -3.85 0.62
C VAL A 37 6.01 -3.20 1.97
N PRO A 38 6.90 -3.34 2.97
CA PRO A 38 6.65 -2.78 4.28
C PRO A 38 6.41 -1.27 4.11
N PRO A 39 5.32 -0.72 4.68
CA PRO A 39 5.04 0.69 4.54
C PRO A 39 6.23 1.49 5.06
N THR A 40 6.69 2.45 4.26
CA THR A 40 7.77 3.34 4.68
C THR A 40 7.36 4.08 5.95
N ARG A 41 8.31 4.46 6.81
CA ARG A 41 8.04 5.21 8.05
C ARG A 41 7.18 6.46 7.82
N TYR A 42 7.30 7.05 6.64
CA TYR A 42 6.49 8.17 6.19
C TYR A 42 5.01 7.80 5.99
N PHE A 43 4.74 6.68 5.33
CA PHE A 43 3.38 6.17 5.14
C PHE A 43 2.67 5.88 6.47
N ILE A 44 3.39 5.31 7.45
CA ILE A 44 2.83 5.09 8.80
C ILE A 44 2.41 6.43 9.44
N LYS A 45 3.26 7.46 9.32
CA LYS A 45 2.95 8.80 9.83
C LYS A 45 1.70 9.40 9.16
N LEU A 46 1.53 9.22 7.86
CA LEU A 46 0.35 9.70 7.14
C LEU A 46 -0.95 8.99 7.59
N LEU A 47 -0.88 7.67 7.79
CA LEU A 47 -1.99 6.92 8.34
C LEU A 47 -2.35 7.34 9.77
N ASP A 48 -1.36 7.63 10.62
CA ASP A 48 -1.62 8.12 11.97
C ASP A 48 -2.33 9.48 11.96
N ILE A 49 -1.92 10.39 11.09
CA ILE A 49 -2.60 11.69 10.91
C ILE A 49 -4.05 11.47 10.45
N LEU A 50 -4.26 10.62 9.45
CA LEU A 50 -5.60 10.34 8.92
C LEU A 50 -6.51 9.65 9.97
N ASN A 51 -5.97 8.70 10.73
CA ASN A 51 -6.66 8.05 11.84
C ASN A 51 -7.02 9.05 12.94
N GLY A 52 -6.12 9.97 13.27
CA GLY A 52 -6.40 11.07 14.20
C GLY A 52 -7.59 11.91 13.73
N LYS A 53 -7.63 12.27 12.44
CA LYS A 53 -8.74 13.05 11.87
C LYS A 53 -10.08 12.32 11.87
N TYR A 54 -10.06 11.01 11.63
CA TYR A 54 -11.26 10.19 11.75
C TYR A 54 -11.74 10.06 13.21
N ALA A 55 -10.82 9.86 14.15
CA ALA A 55 -11.14 9.79 15.58
C ALA A 55 -11.68 11.11 16.14
N GLU A 56 -11.19 12.25 15.63
CA GLU A 56 -11.71 13.59 15.92
C GLU A 56 -13.11 13.85 15.31
N GLY A 57 -13.61 12.96 14.43
CA GLY A 57 -14.88 13.13 13.73
C GLY A 57 -14.88 14.21 12.65
N LEU A 58 -13.69 14.68 12.23
CA LEU A 58 -13.54 15.71 11.19
C LEU A 58 -13.79 15.18 9.78
N ILE A 59 -13.69 13.86 9.58
CA ILE A 59 -13.95 13.19 8.32
C ILE A 59 -14.91 12.01 8.52
N THR A 60 -15.74 11.75 7.50
CA THR A 60 -16.63 10.60 7.50
C THR A 60 -15.86 9.30 7.24
N TYR A 61 -16.49 8.15 7.52
CA TYR A 61 -15.90 6.85 7.19
C TYR A 61 -15.62 6.72 5.68
N ASP A 62 -16.53 7.18 4.83
CA ASP A 62 -16.34 7.13 3.38
C ASP A 62 -15.15 7.97 2.93
N ASP A 63 -14.97 9.16 3.50
CA ASP A 63 -13.83 10.02 3.19
C ASP A 63 -12.51 9.42 3.70
N TYR A 64 -12.54 8.81 4.88
CA TYR A 64 -11.40 8.07 5.43
C TYR A 64 -10.97 6.94 4.48
N VAL A 65 -11.91 6.12 4.02
CA VAL A 65 -11.63 5.00 3.09
C VAL A 65 -11.07 5.53 1.77
N LYS A 66 -11.69 6.57 1.18
CA LYS A 66 -11.18 7.19 -0.05
C LYS A 66 -9.76 7.71 0.10
N ARG A 67 -9.49 8.48 1.18
CA ARG A 67 -8.17 9.05 1.48
C ARG A 67 -7.13 7.96 1.69
N LYS A 68 -7.46 6.90 2.44
CA LYS A 68 -6.59 5.76 2.68
C LYS A 68 -6.19 5.06 1.37
N VAL A 69 -7.15 4.79 0.48
CA VAL A 69 -6.88 4.15 -0.81
C VAL A 69 -5.95 4.99 -1.68
N ILE A 70 -6.09 6.32 -1.65
CA ILE A 70 -5.21 7.22 -2.41
C ILE A 70 -3.77 7.17 -1.86
N ILE A 71 -3.61 7.21 -0.54
CA ILE A 71 -2.28 7.12 0.11
C ILE A 71 -1.62 5.76 -0.18
N GLU A 72 -2.40 4.67 -0.22
CA GLU A 72 -1.92 3.30 -0.48
C GLU A 72 -1.56 3.03 -1.95
N LYS A 73 -2.33 3.57 -2.89
CA LYS A 73 -2.20 3.23 -4.31
C LYS A 73 -1.28 4.16 -5.10
N TYR A 74 -1.11 5.41 -4.68
CA TYR A 74 -0.33 6.35 -5.47
C TYR A 74 1.15 6.30 -5.07
N GLU A 75 1.98 5.98 -6.06
CA GLU A 75 3.43 6.14 -5.95
C GLU A 75 3.77 7.63 -6.09
N PHE A 76 4.01 8.28 -4.95
CA PHE A 76 4.48 9.65 -4.88
C PHE A 76 6.01 9.67 -4.94
N LEU A 77 6.53 9.79 -6.16
CA LEU A 77 7.96 9.64 -6.49
C LEU A 77 8.79 10.90 -6.18
N SER A 78 8.14 12.06 -6.08
CA SER A 78 8.79 13.36 -5.91
C SER A 78 8.67 13.88 -4.47
N PRO A 79 9.70 14.54 -3.90
CA PRO A 79 9.62 15.16 -2.58
C PRO A 79 8.48 16.17 -2.46
N TYR A 80 8.16 16.91 -3.53
CA TYR A 80 7.04 17.85 -3.57
C TYR A 80 5.69 17.13 -3.48
N SER A 81 5.61 15.95 -4.08
CA SER A 81 4.41 15.12 -4.09
C SER A 81 4.13 14.49 -2.72
N LEU A 82 5.17 14.22 -1.93
CA LEU A 82 5.04 13.83 -0.52
C LEU A 82 4.46 14.99 0.32
N ILE A 83 5.01 16.20 0.18
CA ILE A 83 4.49 17.39 0.90
C ILE A 83 3.01 17.64 0.57
N LEU A 84 2.64 17.51 -0.70
CA LEU A 84 1.26 17.63 -1.15
C LEU A 84 0.36 16.56 -0.50
N LEU A 85 0.84 15.32 -0.44
CA LEU A 85 0.11 14.22 0.19
C LEU A 85 -0.09 14.46 1.69
N GLU A 86 0.91 15.01 2.39
CA GLU A 86 0.77 15.36 3.80
C GLU A 86 -0.37 16.35 4.02
N ARG A 87 -0.47 17.39 3.18
CA ARG A 87 -1.57 18.37 3.25
C ARG A 87 -2.92 17.74 2.98
N TYR A 88 -2.97 16.82 2.01
CA TYR A 88 -4.17 16.04 1.75
C TYR A 88 -4.57 15.19 2.96
N THR A 89 -3.63 14.54 3.66
CA THR A 89 -3.96 13.77 4.87
C THR A 89 -4.42 14.63 6.04
N LYS A 90 -3.97 15.89 6.10
CA LYS A 90 -4.45 16.88 7.08
C LYS A 90 -5.81 17.49 6.74
N CYS A 91 -6.42 17.08 5.62
CA CYS A 91 -7.66 17.65 5.10
C CYS A 91 -7.57 19.14 4.71
N GLU A 92 -6.36 19.64 4.41
CA GLU A 92 -6.16 21.02 3.96
C GLU A 92 -6.55 21.21 2.48
N ILE A 93 -6.53 20.12 1.71
CA ILE A 93 -6.87 20.09 0.29
C ILE A 93 -7.80 18.91 0.01
N ASP A 94 -8.63 19.07 -1.03
CA ASP A 94 -9.55 18.03 -1.49
C ASP A 94 -8.91 17.13 -2.55
N THR A 95 -9.58 16.03 -2.88
CA THR A 95 -9.15 15.08 -3.92
C THR A 95 -8.92 15.76 -5.27
N ALA A 96 -9.82 16.65 -5.70
CA ALA A 96 -9.68 17.37 -6.96
C ALA A 96 -8.45 18.29 -6.95
N GLU A 97 -8.23 19.03 -5.86
CA GLU A 97 -7.06 19.91 -5.72
C GLU A 97 -5.75 19.11 -5.69
N LEU A 98 -5.73 17.95 -5.03
CA LEU A 98 -4.58 17.05 -5.02
C LEU A 98 -4.19 16.66 -6.46
N PHE A 99 -5.14 16.23 -7.28
CA PHE A 99 -4.83 15.78 -8.64
C PHE A 99 -4.39 16.93 -9.56
N ASN A 100 -5.05 18.08 -9.46
CA ASN A 100 -4.68 19.26 -10.24
C ASN A 100 -3.25 19.73 -9.91
N ILE A 101 -2.91 19.80 -8.62
CA ILE A 101 -1.56 20.22 -8.21
C ILE A 101 -0.53 19.15 -8.58
N LYS A 102 -0.89 17.87 -8.47
CA LYS A 102 -0.01 16.76 -8.87
C LYS A 102 0.37 16.86 -10.34
N GLU A 103 -0.60 17.08 -11.23
CA GLU A 103 -0.37 17.22 -12.67
C GLU A 103 0.63 18.34 -12.98
N ILE A 104 0.49 19.49 -12.30
CA ILE A 104 1.41 20.63 -12.47
C ILE A 104 2.81 20.33 -11.92
N ILE A 105 2.91 19.60 -10.80
CA ILE A 105 4.21 19.24 -10.20
C ILE A 105 4.96 18.23 -11.07
N GLU A 106 4.25 17.31 -11.72
CA GLU A 106 4.83 16.28 -12.57
C GLU A 106 5.12 16.76 -13.99
N ASP A 107 4.56 17.91 -14.43
CA ASP A 107 4.95 18.56 -15.68
C ASP A 107 6.42 18.99 -15.63
N GLU A 108 7.20 18.52 -16.61
CA GLU A 108 8.64 18.75 -16.73
C GLU A 108 8.99 20.24 -16.91
N ASN A 109 8.07 21.03 -17.48
CA ASN A 109 8.27 22.46 -17.74
C ASN A 109 8.08 23.35 -16.50
N THR A 110 7.56 22.80 -15.39
CA THR A 110 7.31 23.58 -14.18
C THR A 110 8.60 23.83 -13.41
N ASP A 111 8.86 25.08 -13.07
CA ASP A 111 10.03 25.47 -12.30
C ASP A 111 9.97 24.95 -10.86
N ALA A 112 11.14 24.68 -10.26
CA ALA A 112 11.24 24.10 -8.93
C ALA A 112 10.57 24.96 -7.84
N GLN A 113 10.60 26.28 -8.01
CA GLN A 113 10.01 27.23 -7.07
C GLN A 113 8.47 27.19 -7.12
N THR A 114 7.88 27.09 -8.31
CA THR A 114 6.44 26.87 -8.48
C THR A 114 6.01 25.52 -7.90
N ARG A 115 6.78 24.44 -8.12
CA ARG A 115 6.50 23.12 -7.50
C ARG A 115 6.53 23.19 -5.96
N GLU A 116 7.49 23.91 -5.40
CA GLU A 116 7.60 24.13 -3.96
C GLU A 116 6.43 24.95 -3.41
N ASN A 117 6.08 26.06 -4.07
CA ASN A 117 4.99 26.93 -3.64
C ASN A 117 3.63 26.23 -3.69
N LEU A 118 3.38 25.45 -4.75
CA LEU A 118 2.14 24.68 -4.90
C LEU A 118 2.03 23.55 -3.87
N SER A 119 3.12 22.80 -3.66
CA SER A 119 3.13 21.72 -2.66
C SER A 119 2.93 22.25 -1.24
N LYS A 120 3.55 23.38 -0.88
CA LYS A 120 3.39 24.01 0.45
C LYS A 120 2.13 24.85 0.62
N GLY A 121 1.45 25.22 -0.47
CA GLY A 121 0.25 26.04 -0.43
C GLY A 121 0.52 27.53 -0.18
N VAL A 122 1.71 28.02 -0.58
CA VAL A 122 2.15 29.40 -0.34
C VAL A 122 1.45 30.40 -1.28
N ASN A 123 0.74 29.93 -2.30
CA ASN A 123 0.06 30.76 -3.32
C ASN A 123 -1.47 30.91 -3.13
N LYS A 124 -1.99 30.82 -1.90
CA LYS A 124 -3.43 31.04 -1.65
C LYS A 124 -3.71 32.46 -1.17
#